data_AF-A0A534XIX2-F1
#
_entry.id   AF-A0A534XIX2-F1
#
_cell.length_a   1.000
_cell.length_b   1.000
_cell.length_c   1.000
_cell.angle_alpha   90.00
_cell.angle_beta   90.00
_cell.angle_gamma   90.00
#
_symmetry.space_group_name_H-M   'P 1'
#
loop_
_entity.id
_entity.type
_entity.pdbx_description
1 polymer ?
#
loop_
_entity_poly.entity_id
_entity_poly.type
_entity_poly.pdbx_seq_one_letter_code
_entity_poly.pdbx_strand_id
1 'polypeptide(L)'
;MISRKLLGSVVLLVAVGLVALVRQGTAQSTDNECLAGFQGVPEGDENGGTITCDDCDPNCDLDGVTTPNQACTFMYTGCVNKPSGSCVAAALKKIKGKVQNGASITITKPNGTDSACAAFTATVKLKNKGKKAGKSKVTLMVMASGKPKRKDKDVLTLVCKPQPAASCPTTTSTSTSTSSTTSTSVACLSCCGSATRLSFTTTAPMIGSGTCDTSDGTVTGTVVDDTGANMCNLRAGGLYFGGAGVGVPLPSVIPDMTALLAKVVSCDVASGAFTIAPTTAVDTGSNRDCTSAGINNPEYPGKPGCLFGPPLPLPNPNSAATSICLVNRVSTSASGSGNCDGTTSLNLPLLSDLYLTGPSDGVIPCPRCAATPGPDTTCQAGPNTGQPCTPGSGALGAAYPTSHDCPPATSAFIGSLPIPLALTTGTQSKTSADLSAMPFIFCGFCGQQFSPSFQNPPHPCTADSQCTTAPFTRCRQRTSGAFTIGPARTITETGVPPACLTGGMPHASILAGIFCIPPSYNSTVDAAGDLPGPGAIALTGEAQLLP
;
A
#
# COMPACT_ATOMS: atom_id res chain seq x y z
N MET A 1 -77.91 -2.66 -66.56
CA MET A 1 -78.41 -4.05 -66.68
C MET A 1 -77.50 -4.92 -65.82
N ILE A 2 -77.91 -5.22 -64.59
CA ILE A 2 -78.57 -6.48 -64.19
C ILE A 2 -77.74 -7.71 -64.59
N SER A 3 -77.11 -8.34 -63.58
CA SER A 3 -77.16 -9.77 -63.24
C SER A 3 -75.82 -10.21 -62.65
N ARG A 4 -75.74 -10.46 -61.34
CA ARG A 4 -76.16 -11.69 -60.63
C ARG A 4 -75.18 -12.86 -60.82
N LYS A 5 -74.56 -13.22 -59.68
CA LYS A 5 -74.44 -14.60 -59.12
C LYS A 5 -73.54 -15.56 -59.94
N LEU A 6 -72.74 -16.45 -59.38
CA LEU A 6 -72.81 -17.15 -58.10
C LEU A 6 -71.47 -17.90 -57.85
N LEU A 7 -71.07 -18.00 -56.58
CA LEU A 7 -70.44 -19.14 -55.89
C LEU A 7 -69.07 -19.69 -56.35
N GLY A 8 -68.12 -19.64 -55.40
CA GLY A 8 -66.90 -20.45 -55.39
C GLY A 8 -66.01 -20.09 -54.21
N SER A 9 -66.24 -20.74 -53.07
CA SER A 9 -65.64 -20.47 -51.76
C SER A 9 -64.09 -20.50 -51.74
N VAL A 10 -63.52 -19.44 -51.14
CA VAL A 10 -62.53 -19.41 -50.03
C VAL A 10 -61.63 -20.67 -49.96
N VAL A 11 -60.32 -20.62 -50.24
CA VAL A 11 -59.25 -19.99 -49.43
C VAL A 11 -58.13 -19.55 -50.38
N LEU A 12 -57.82 -18.26 -50.44
CA LEU A 12 -56.78 -17.68 -51.29
C LEU A 12 -55.47 -17.55 -50.49
N LEU A 13 -54.46 -18.35 -50.86
CA LEU A 13 -53.05 -18.09 -50.60
C LEU A 13 -52.64 -16.82 -51.34
N VAL A 14 -52.32 -15.74 -50.62
CA VAL A 14 -51.58 -14.60 -51.17
C VAL A 14 -50.42 -14.27 -50.26
N ALA A 15 -49.22 -14.54 -50.78
CA ALA A 15 -47.97 -13.99 -50.30
C ALA A 15 -48.00 -12.46 -50.46
N VAL A 16 -47.94 -11.75 -49.33
CA VAL A 16 -47.64 -10.32 -49.30
C VAL A 16 -46.30 -10.17 -48.61
N GLY A 17 -45.29 -9.73 -49.35
CA GLY A 17 -44.02 -9.29 -48.80
C GLY A 17 -44.27 -8.09 -47.90
N LEU A 18 -44.31 -8.32 -46.59
CA LEU A 18 -44.24 -7.26 -45.61
C LEU A 18 -42.77 -6.86 -45.43
N VAL A 19 -42.49 -5.61 -45.80
CA VAL A 19 -41.35 -4.84 -45.30
C VAL A 19 -41.36 -4.94 -43.77
N ALA A 20 -40.51 -5.81 -43.23
CA ALA A 20 -40.29 -5.85 -41.79
C ALA A 20 -39.58 -4.53 -41.43
N LEU A 21 -40.31 -3.65 -40.74
CA LEU A 21 -39.72 -2.55 -40.00
C LEU A 21 -38.56 -3.13 -39.19
N VAL A 22 -37.34 -2.76 -39.56
CA VAL A 22 -36.19 -2.80 -38.66
C VAL A 22 -36.62 -1.96 -37.47
N ARG A 23 -37.02 -2.62 -36.38
CA ARG A 23 -36.98 -1.99 -35.06
C ARG A 23 -35.51 -1.67 -34.86
N GLN A 24 -35.16 -0.41 -35.12
CA GLN A 24 -33.93 0.19 -34.67
C GLN A 24 -33.92 0.00 -33.15
N GLY A 25 -33.26 -1.06 -32.69
CA GLY A 25 -32.78 -1.13 -31.33
C GLY A 25 -31.82 0.04 -31.23
N THR A 26 -32.26 1.10 -30.58
CA THR A 26 -31.46 2.27 -30.22
C THR A 26 -30.10 1.78 -29.73
N ALA A 27 -29.05 2.10 -30.48
CA ALA A 27 -27.69 2.03 -29.98
C ALA A 27 -27.67 2.76 -28.63
N GLN A 28 -27.33 2.03 -27.58
CA GLN A 28 -27.19 2.57 -26.23
C GLN A 28 -26.03 3.58 -26.30
N SER A 29 -26.30 4.86 -26.05
CA SER A 29 -25.27 5.88 -26.15
C SER A 29 -24.18 5.64 -25.09
N THR A 30 -22.95 6.01 -25.42
CA THR A 30 -21.76 6.00 -24.55
C THR A 30 -21.87 6.89 -23.30
N ASP A 31 -23.04 7.49 -23.03
CA ASP A 31 -23.28 8.43 -21.93
C ASP A 31 -23.78 7.75 -20.63
N ASN A 32 -23.93 6.42 -20.61
CA ASN A 32 -24.44 5.67 -19.44
C ASN A 32 -23.41 4.76 -18.78
N GLU A 33 -22.20 4.67 -19.31
CA GLU A 33 -21.15 3.67 -19.00
C GLU A 33 -20.38 3.98 -17.70
N CYS A 34 -21.07 4.63 -16.76
CA CYS A 34 -20.59 4.97 -15.43
C CYS A 34 -21.52 4.47 -14.32
N LEU A 35 -22.65 3.83 -14.66
CA LEU A 35 -23.59 3.38 -13.65
C LEU A 35 -23.29 1.96 -13.16
N ALA A 36 -22.66 1.13 -13.99
CA ALA A 36 -22.14 -0.18 -13.69
C ALA A 36 -20.67 -0.27 -14.15
N GLY A 37 -19.91 -1.20 -13.55
CA GLY A 37 -18.56 -1.49 -14.00
C GLY A 37 -17.88 -2.54 -13.12
N PHE A 38 -16.72 -3.01 -13.55
CA PHE A 38 -15.88 -3.96 -12.83
C PHE A 38 -14.55 -3.31 -12.42
N GLN A 39 -14.02 -3.71 -11.27
CA GLN A 39 -12.72 -3.28 -10.73
C GLN A 39 -11.83 -4.51 -10.45
N GLY A 40 -10.52 -4.31 -10.56
CA GLY A 40 -9.54 -5.40 -10.46
C GLY A 40 -9.49 -6.26 -11.72
N VAL A 41 -9.91 -5.69 -12.86
CA VAL A 41 -9.86 -6.31 -14.18
C VAL A 41 -8.84 -5.59 -15.07
N PRO A 42 -8.28 -6.24 -16.10
CA PRO A 42 -7.31 -5.60 -17.00
C PRO A 42 -7.80 -4.26 -17.57
N GLU A 43 -6.88 -3.34 -17.81
CA GLU A 43 -7.19 -2.01 -18.36
C GLU A 43 -7.92 -2.14 -19.71
N GLY A 44 -9.09 -1.51 -19.83
CA GLY A 44 -9.99 -1.64 -20.98
C GLY A 44 -11.16 -2.61 -20.80
N ASP A 45 -11.15 -3.47 -19.78
CA ASP A 45 -12.22 -4.45 -19.50
C ASP A 45 -13.20 -4.00 -18.39
N GLU A 46 -13.03 -2.77 -17.87
CA GLU A 46 -13.81 -2.21 -16.76
C GLU A 46 -15.31 -2.08 -17.08
N ASN A 47 -15.67 -1.92 -18.36
CA ASN A 47 -17.06 -1.85 -18.85
C ASN A 47 -17.52 -3.19 -19.49
N GLY A 48 -16.96 -4.30 -19.01
CA GLY A 48 -17.28 -5.64 -19.47
C GLY A 48 -16.35 -6.13 -20.58
N GLY A 49 -15.34 -6.88 -20.16
CA GLY A 49 -14.37 -7.53 -21.05
C GLY A 49 -14.17 -9.02 -20.75
N THR A 50 -12.94 -9.52 -20.83
CA THR A 50 -12.65 -10.96 -20.67
C THR A 50 -11.45 -11.24 -19.76
N ILE A 51 -11.70 -11.84 -18.60
CA ILE A 51 -10.64 -12.38 -17.74
C ILE A 51 -10.38 -13.83 -18.15
N THR A 52 -9.10 -14.16 -18.35
CA THR A 52 -8.66 -15.50 -18.68
C THR A 52 -7.72 -16.01 -17.59
N CYS A 53 -7.92 -17.25 -17.17
CA CYS A 53 -7.05 -17.94 -16.24
C CYS A 53 -6.81 -19.39 -16.71
N ASP A 54 -5.63 -19.92 -16.43
CA ASP A 54 -5.33 -21.33 -16.63
C ASP A 54 -5.65 -22.09 -15.32
N ASP A 55 -6.24 -23.28 -15.42
CA ASP A 55 -6.59 -24.17 -14.29
C ASP A 55 -5.35 -24.37 -13.42
N CYS A 56 -5.51 -24.15 -12.11
CA CYS A 56 -4.49 -24.20 -11.07
C CYS A 56 -3.31 -23.21 -11.20
N ASP A 57 -3.47 -22.11 -11.95
CA ASP A 57 -2.53 -20.97 -11.90
C ASP A 57 -2.77 -20.14 -10.64
N PRO A 58 -1.82 -20.11 -9.68
CA PRO A 58 -1.99 -19.41 -8.40
C PRO A 58 -2.15 -17.90 -8.52
N ASN A 59 -1.84 -17.29 -9.67
CA ASN A 59 -1.98 -15.85 -9.87
C ASN A 59 -3.41 -15.43 -10.21
N CYS A 60 -4.24 -16.34 -10.71
CA CYS A 60 -5.59 -16.01 -11.17
C CYS A 60 -6.67 -17.04 -10.79
N ASP A 61 -6.28 -18.26 -10.41
CA ASP A 61 -7.15 -19.33 -9.93
C ASP A 61 -7.11 -19.38 -8.40
N LEU A 62 -8.15 -18.82 -7.79
CA LEU A 62 -8.23 -18.56 -6.36
C LEU A 62 -9.01 -19.66 -5.61
N ASP A 63 -8.97 -20.90 -6.09
CA ASP A 63 -9.63 -22.03 -5.43
C ASP A 63 -8.77 -22.74 -4.39
N GLY A 64 -7.50 -22.36 -4.28
CA GLY A 64 -6.55 -22.92 -3.31
C GLY A 64 -6.08 -24.33 -3.65
N VAL A 65 -6.32 -24.83 -4.87
CA VAL A 65 -5.93 -26.17 -5.31
C VAL A 65 -4.67 -26.12 -6.17
N THR A 66 -3.61 -26.79 -5.72
CA THR A 66 -2.28 -26.78 -6.34
C THR A 66 -2.08 -27.87 -7.40
N THR A 67 -3.16 -28.51 -7.83
CA THR A 67 -3.19 -29.56 -8.86
C THR A 67 -4.34 -29.27 -9.82
N PRO A 68 -4.23 -29.56 -11.14
CA PRO A 68 -5.29 -29.21 -12.07
C PRO A 68 -6.59 -29.92 -11.68
N ASN A 69 -7.62 -29.13 -11.36
CA ASN A 69 -8.88 -29.65 -10.80
C ASN A 69 -10.07 -29.51 -11.77
N GLN A 70 -9.79 -29.06 -12.99
CA GLN A 70 -10.74 -28.83 -14.07
C GLN A 70 -11.70 -27.66 -13.82
N ALA A 71 -11.33 -26.72 -12.97
CA ALA A 71 -12.06 -25.48 -12.73
C ALA A 71 -11.08 -24.33 -12.50
N CYS A 72 -11.59 -23.10 -12.57
CA CYS A 72 -10.87 -21.93 -12.09
C CYS A 72 -11.83 -21.07 -11.26
N THR A 73 -11.41 -20.57 -10.11
CA THR A 73 -12.17 -19.63 -9.28
C THR A 73 -11.63 -18.22 -9.44
N PHE A 74 -12.46 -17.34 -9.99
CA PHE A 74 -12.13 -15.93 -10.20
C PHE A 74 -12.69 -15.09 -9.07
N MET A 75 -11.93 -14.09 -8.62
CA MET A 75 -12.42 -12.99 -7.78
C MET A 75 -12.49 -11.71 -8.62
N TYR A 76 -13.58 -10.96 -8.50
CA TYR A 76 -13.78 -9.71 -9.22
C TYR A 76 -14.69 -8.78 -8.41
N THR A 77 -14.52 -7.47 -8.57
CA THR A 77 -15.33 -6.47 -7.87
C THR A 77 -16.31 -5.84 -8.83
N GLY A 78 -17.61 -5.87 -8.48
CA GLY A 78 -18.64 -5.16 -9.21
C GLY A 78 -18.94 -3.82 -8.53
N CYS A 79 -19.00 -2.74 -9.30
CA CYS A 79 -19.23 -1.39 -8.82
C CYS A 79 -20.45 -0.75 -9.48
N VAL A 80 -21.10 0.17 -8.76
CA VAL A 80 -22.20 1.00 -9.27
C VAL A 80 -21.91 2.48 -9.06
N ASN A 81 -22.40 3.34 -9.96
CA ASN A 81 -22.14 4.78 -9.96
C ASN A 81 -20.62 5.10 -9.92
N LYS A 82 -19.81 4.49 -10.79
CA LYS A 82 -18.38 4.81 -10.94
C LYS A 82 -18.23 5.91 -12.00
N PRO A 83 -18.05 7.19 -11.63
CA PRO A 83 -17.93 8.28 -12.62
C PRO A 83 -16.74 8.01 -13.55
N SER A 84 -17.00 8.03 -14.86
CA SER A 84 -16.03 7.83 -15.93
C SER A 84 -16.30 8.83 -17.06
N GLY A 85 -15.27 9.58 -17.48
CA GLY A 85 -15.40 10.58 -18.53
C GLY A 85 -16.50 11.63 -18.28
N SER A 86 -17.40 11.82 -19.24
CA SER A 86 -18.53 12.77 -19.19
C SER A 86 -19.78 12.25 -18.47
N CYS A 87 -19.76 11.02 -17.95
CA CYS A 87 -20.93 10.38 -17.38
C CYS A 87 -21.11 10.70 -15.89
N VAL A 88 -22.29 11.21 -15.53
CA VAL A 88 -22.63 11.67 -14.17
C VAL A 88 -23.34 10.58 -13.38
N ALA A 89 -22.99 10.41 -12.10
CA ALA A 89 -23.67 9.49 -11.19
C ALA A 89 -25.17 9.81 -11.02
N ALA A 90 -25.99 8.83 -10.60
CA ALA A 90 -27.42 9.04 -10.38
C ALA A 90 -28.00 8.25 -9.21
N ALA A 91 -29.12 8.74 -8.68
CA ALA A 91 -29.97 7.98 -7.79
C ALA A 91 -30.42 6.67 -8.43
N LEU A 92 -30.00 5.52 -7.88
CA LEU A 92 -30.24 4.22 -8.50
C LEU A 92 -31.63 3.68 -8.18
N LYS A 93 -32.34 3.17 -9.19
CA LYS A 93 -33.64 2.50 -9.03
C LYS A 93 -33.48 1.00 -8.81
N LYS A 94 -32.52 0.38 -9.52
CA LYS A 94 -32.35 -1.07 -9.52
C LYS A 94 -30.90 -1.45 -9.81
N ILE A 95 -30.38 -2.40 -9.05
CA ILE A 95 -29.12 -3.09 -9.31
C ILE A 95 -29.47 -4.57 -9.51
N LYS A 96 -28.95 -5.18 -10.57
CA LYS A 96 -29.14 -6.61 -10.87
C LYS A 96 -27.85 -7.19 -11.38
N GLY A 97 -27.18 -7.97 -10.55
CA GLY A 97 -26.03 -8.76 -10.96
C GLY A 97 -26.35 -10.26 -11.00
N LYS A 98 -25.78 -10.99 -11.96
CA LYS A 98 -25.90 -12.46 -12.03
C LYS A 98 -24.65 -13.10 -12.61
N VAL A 99 -24.29 -14.27 -12.11
CA VAL A 99 -23.32 -15.17 -12.74
C VAL A 99 -24.07 -16.21 -13.57
N GLN A 100 -23.61 -16.47 -14.79
CA GLN A 100 -24.18 -17.53 -15.63
C GLN A 100 -23.99 -18.89 -14.94
N ASN A 101 -25.10 -19.56 -14.61
CA ASN A 101 -25.15 -20.81 -13.85
C ASN A 101 -24.54 -20.72 -12.43
N GLY A 102 -24.52 -19.51 -11.84
CA GLY A 102 -24.00 -19.28 -10.49
C GLY A 102 -24.94 -18.41 -9.65
N ALA A 103 -24.44 -17.92 -8.51
CA ALA A 103 -25.21 -17.10 -7.58
C ALA A 103 -25.59 -15.72 -8.16
N SER A 104 -26.61 -15.11 -7.56
CA SER A 104 -26.93 -13.71 -7.83
C SER A 104 -25.91 -12.81 -7.13
N ILE A 105 -25.57 -11.70 -7.78
CA ILE A 105 -24.63 -10.70 -7.28
C ILE A 105 -25.46 -9.60 -6.62
N THR A 106 -25.18 -9.35 -5.34
CA THR A 106 -25.88 -8.36 -4.52
C THR A 106 -24.91 -7.25 -4.14
N ILE A 107 -25.15 -6.04 -4.66
CA ILE A 107 -24.47 -4.82 -4.23
C ILE A 107 -25.50 -4.00 -3.45
N THR A 108 -25.16 -3.60 -2.23
CA THR A 108 -26.03 -2.72 -1.43
C THR A 108 -26.25 -1.43 -2.19
N LYS A 109 -27.52 -1.06 -2.38
CA LYS A 109 -27.87 0.15 -3.12
C LYS A 109 -27.36 1.39 -2.34
N PRO A 110 -26.50 2.22 -2.95
CA PRO A 110 -26.04 3.46 -2.34
C PRO A 110 -27.17 4.49 -2.22
N ASN A 111 -27.03 5.41 -1.25
CA ASN A 111 -27.93 6.54 -1.10
C ASN A 111 -27.58 7.63 -2.13
N GLY A 112 -28.60 8.31 -2.66
CA GLY A 112 -28.37 9.40 -3.62
C GLY A 112 -27.48 8.98 -4.79
N THR A 113 -26.42 9.76 -5.04
CA THR A 113 -25.47 9.57 -6.14
C THR A 113 -24.20 8.84 -5.72
N ASP A 114 -24.13 8.30 -4.51
CA ASP A 114 -22.92 7.66 -4.00
C ASP A 114 -22.55 6.41 -4.82
N SER A 115 -21.27 6.08 -4.84
CA SER A 115 -20.75 4.85 -5.43
C SER A 115 -20.80 3.71 -4.42
N ALA A 116 -20.97 2.47 -4.89
CA ALA A 116 -20.85 1.29 -4.05
C ALA A 116 -20.22 0.14 -4.85
N CYS A 117 -19.34 -0.62 -4.21
CA CYS A 117 -18.69 -1.78 -4.79
C CYS A 117 -18.80 -2.98 -3.85
N ALA A 118 -18.81 -4.18 -4.40
CA ALA A 118 -18.68 -5.42 -3.63
C ALA A 118 -17.86 -6.45 -4.41
N ALA A 119 -17.07 -7.24 -3.68
CA ALA A 119 -16.29 -8.32 -4.24
C ALA A 119 -17.13 -9.60 -4.37
N PHE A 120 -16.91 -10.35 -5.44
CA PHE A 120 -17.61 -11.59 -5.72
C PHE A 120 -16.64 -12.66 -6.24
N THR A 121 -17.00 -13.91 -6.03
CA THR A 121 -16.28 -15.06 -6.58
C THR A 121 -17.15 -15.82 -7.57
N ALA A 122 -16.53 -16.39 -8.61
CA ALA A 122 -17.21 -17.29 -9.53
C ALA A 122 -16.28 -18.41 -10.00
N THR A 123 -16.76 -19.65 -9.86
CA THR A 123 -16.05 -20.83 -10.34
C THR A 123 -16.49 -21.20 -11.76
N VAL A 124 -15.53 -21.36 -12.67
CA VAL A 124 -15.75 -21.73 -14.07
C VAL A 124 -15.14 -23.11 -14.31
N LYS A 125 -16.00 -24.11 -14.54
CA LYS A 125 -15.55 -25.47 -14.86
C LYS A 125 -15.12 -25.60 -16.32
N LEU A 126 -14.02 -26.31 -16.56
CA LEU A 126 -13.59 -26.73 -17.88
C LEU A 126 -14.62 -27.67 -18.54
N LYS A 127 -14.57 -27.75 -19.87
CA LYS A 127 -15.44 -28.59 -20.68
C LYS A 127 -14.70 -29.84 -21.15
N ASN A 128 -15.46 -30.86 -21.55
CA ASN A 128 -14.93 -32.08 -22.16
C ASN A 128 -13.87 -32.78 -21.28
N LYS A 129 -14.17 -32.99 -19.98
CA LYS A 129 -13.28 -33.62 -19.00
C LYS A 129 -11.90 -32.95 -18.92
N GLY A 130 -11.89 -31.64 -18.73
CA GLY A 130 -10.66 -30.85 -18.61
C GLY A 130 -9.95 -30.54 -19.92
N LYS A 131 -10.44 -30.98 -21.09
CA LYS A 131 -9.72 -30.81 -22.38
C LYS A 131 -10.07 -29.54 -23.14
N LYS A 132 -11.09 -28.78 -22.73
CA LYS A 132 -11.54 -27.57 -23.43
C LYS A 132 -11.85 -26.46 -22.44
N ALA A 133 -11.61 -25.21 -22.84
CA ALA A 133 -11.85 -24.04 -22.01
C ALA A 133 -13.32 -23.94 -21.56
N GLY A 134 -13.49 -23.64 -20.27
CA GLY A 134 -14.75 -23.25 -19.65
C GLY A 134 -15.00 -21.75 -19.83
N LYS A 135 -16.27 -21.35 -19.95
CA LYS A 135 -16.65 -19.92 -20.01
C LYS A 135 -17.88 -19.67 -19.16
N SER A 136 -17.87 -18.59 -18.38
CA SER A 136 -19.03 -18.07 -17.66
C SER A 136 -19.16 -16.56 -17.86
N LYS A 137 -20.38 -16.05 -17.95
CA LYS A 137 -20.65 -14.61 -18.07
C LYS A 137 -21.20 -14.07 -16.78
N VAL A 138 -20.56 -13.02 -16.28
CA VAL A 138 -21.07 -12.18 -15.20
C VAL A 138 -21.75 -10.98 -15.82
N THR A 139 -23.02 -10.76 -15.49
CA THR A 139 -23.78 -9.60 -15.98
C THR A 139 -24.10 -8.70 -14.81
N LEU A 140 -23.66 -7.44 -14.85
CA LEU A 140 -24.08 -6.39 -13.93
C LEU A 140 -24.98 -5.42 -14.69
N MET A 141 -26.14 -5.08 -14.13
CA MET A 141 -27.08 -4.16 -14.76
C MET A 141 -27.58 -3.17 -13.72
N VAL A 142 -27.45 -1.88 -14.03
CA VAL A 142 -27.88 -0.79 -13.17
C VAL A 142 -28.88 0.10 -13.91
N MET A 143 -29.88 0.59 -13.18
CA MET A 143 -30.90 1.48 -13.71
C MET A 143 -31.08 2.68 -12.79
N ALA A 144 -30.99 3.89 -13.33
CA ALA A 144 -31.22 5.14 -12.61
C ALA A 144 -32.72 5.43 -12.38
N SER A 145 -33.01 6.28 -11.39
CA SER A 145 -34.37 6.66 -10.97
C SER A 145 -34.96 7.86 -11.73
N GLY A 146 -34.10 8.68 -12.35
CA GLY A 146 -34.50 9.87 -13.11
C GLY A 146 -35.22 9.55 -14.43
N LYS A 147 -35.80 10.59 -15.04
CA LYS A 147 -36.39 10.54 -16.40
C LYS A 147 -35.55 11.42 -17.34
N PRO A 148 -35.11 10.93 -18.51
CA PRO A 148 -35.27 9.56 -19.01
C PRO A 148 -34.49 8.54 -18.14
N LYS A 149 -34.98 7.30 -18.08
CA LYS A 149 -34.34 6.25 -17.28
C LYS A 149 -33.04 5.82 -17.96
N ARG A 150 -31.90 6.17 -17.36
CA ARG A 150 -30.59 5.67 -17.77
C ARG A 150 -30.42 4.22 -17.31
N LYS A 151 -29.91 3.37 -18.20
CA LYS A 151 -29.65 1.96 -17.94
C LYS A 151 -28.27 1.64 -18.47
N ASP A 152 -27.51 0.96 -17.63
CA ASP A 152 -26.16 0.49 -17.92
C ASP A 152 -26.09 -1.01 -17.67
N LYS A 153 -25.34 -1.72 -18.51
CA LYS A 153 -25.24 -3.18 -18.46
C LYS A 153 -23.90 -3.67 -18.99
N ASP A 154 -23.01 -3.97 -18.06
CA ASP A 154 -21.73 -4.59 -18.36
C ASP A 154 -21.78 -6.11 -18.27
N VAL A 155 -20.96 -6.74 -19.10
CA VAL A 155 -20.82 -8.20 -19.14
C VAL A 155 -19.35 -8.57 -19.11
N LEU A 156 -18.90 -9.12 -17.99
CA LEU A 156 -17.57 -9.69 -17.84
C LEU A 156 -17.60 -11.17 -18.20
N THR A 157 -16.71 -11.60 -19.09
CA THR A 157 -16.57 -13.01 -19.47
C THR A 157 -15.38 -13.61 -18.74
N LEU A 158 -15.62 -14.67 -17.98
CA LEU A 158 -14.59 -15.45 -17.29
C LEU A 158 -14.27 -16.68 -18.14
N VAL A 159 -12.98 -16.88 -18.44
CA VAL A 159 -12.49 -18.00 -19.26
C VAL A 159 -11.47 -18.80 -18.47
N CYS A 160 -11.82 -20.04 -18.13
CA CYS A 160 -10.89 -21.00 -17.55
C CYS A 160 -10.33 -21.87 -18.68
N LYS A 161 -9.02 -21.98 -18.80
CA LYS A 161 -8.33 -22.81 -19.81
C LYS A 161 -7.68 -24.03 -19.14
N PRO A 162 -7.57 -25.17 -19.85
CA PRO A 162 -6.81 -26.31 -19.34
C PRO A 162 -5.34 -25.97 -19.12
N GLN A 163 -4.77 -26.44 -18.01
CA GLN A 163 -3.33 -26.37 -17.78
C GLN A 163 -2.57 -27.19 -18.85
N PRO A 164 -1.63 -26.59 -19.62
CA PRO A 164 -0.90 -27.31 -20.67
C PRO A 164 0.14 -28.30 -20.13
N ALA A 165 0.64 -28.08 -18.91
CA ALA A 165 1.66 -28.88 -18.26
C ALA A 165 1.07 -29.96 -17.33
N ALA A 166 1.83 -31.03 -17.06
CA ALA A 166 1.42 -32.10 -16.15
C ALA A 166 1.35 -31.68 -14.67
N SER A 167 1.87 -30.50 -14.35
CA SER A 167 1.88 -29.89 -13.01
C SER A 167 1.47 -28.41 -13.10
N CYS A 168 0.89 -27.89 -12.02
CA CYS A 168 0.55 -26.48 -11.89
C CYS A 168 1.81 -25.61 -11.85
N PRO A 169 1.74 -24.34 -12.26
CA PRO A 169 2.82 -23.40 -12.02
C PRO A 169 2.91 -23.21 -10.51
N THR A 170 4.01 -23.59 -9.89
CA THR A 170 4.24 -23.28 -8.48
C THR A 170 4.53 -21.79 -8.38
N THR A 171 3.70 -21.03 -7.66
CA THR A 171 4.19 -19.81 -7.00
C THR A 171 5.27 -20.26 -6.04
N THR A 172 6.50 -19.80 -6.22
CA THR A 172 7.60 -20.02 -5.28
C THR A 172 7.27 -19.30 -3.97
N SER A 173 6.47 -19.95 -3.12
CA SER A 173 6.34 -19.59 -1.71
C SER A 173 7.52 -20.23 -0.98
N THR A 174 8.56 -19.44 -0.73
CA THR A 174 9.72 -19.84 0.07
C THR A 174 9.29 -19.98 1.54
N SER A 175 8.85 -21.16 1.95
CA SER A 175 8.81 -21.54 3.36
C SER A 175 10.21 -22.02 3.77
N THR A 176 10.96 -21.17 4.47
CA THR A 176 12.32 -21.46 4.94
C THR A 176 12.27 -22.40 6.15
N SER A 177 12.43 -23.71 5.92
CA SER A 177 12.96 -24.62 6.95
C SER A 177 14.49 -24.64 6.85
N THR A 178 15.14 -24.49 8.00
CA THR A 178 16.58 -24.55 8.22
C THR A 178 17.25 -25.71 7.49
N SER A 179 17.98 -25.42 6.41
CA SER A 179 19.09 -26.24 5.90
C SER A 179 19.99 -25.38 5.03
N SER A 180 21.28 -25.43 5.32
CA SER A 180 22.35 -24.75 4.58
C SER A 180 22.47 -25.32 3.17
N THR A 181 22.17 -24.52 2.16
CA THR A 181 22.52 -24.84 0.76
C THR A 181 23.28 -23.68 0.14
N THR A 182 24.51 -23.98 -0.26
CA THR A 182 25.39 -23.16 -1.08
C THR A 182 24.69 -22.83 -2.39
N SER A 183 24.39 -21.55 -2.62
CA SER A 183 23.83 -21.02 -3.86
C SER A 183 24.94 -20.81 -4.89
N THR A 184 24.85 -21.46 -6.05
CA THR A 184 25.62 -21.07 -7.24
C THR A 184 25.04 -19.77 -7.80
N SER A 185 25.64 -18.64 -7.42
CA SER A 185 25.36 -17.33 -7.99
C SER A 185 25.87 -17.26 -9.43
N VAL A 186 25.04 -16.78 -10.36
CA VAL A 186 25.56 -16.10 -11.54
C VAL A 186 26.22 -14.83 -10.98
N ALA A 187 27.55 -14.77 -11.02
CA ALA A 187 28.29 -13.67 -10.42
C ALA A 187 27.84 -12.34 -11.04
N CYS A 188 27.27 -11.44 -10.23
CA CYS A 188 27.06 -10.06 -10.62
C CYS A 188 28.45 -9.46 -10.91
N LEU A 189 28.62 -8.87 -12.10
CA LEU A 189 29.88 -8.20 -12.44
C LEU A 189 30.14 -7.03 -11.49
N SER A 190 31.36 -6.53 -11.48
CA SER A 190 31.67 -5.31 -10.73
C SER A 190 30.95 -4.10 -11.33
N CYS A 191 30.27 -3.35 -10.47
CA CYS A 191 29.68 -2.05 -10.75
C CYS A 191 30.63 -0.89 -10.44
N CYS A 192 31.84 -1.20 -9.95
CA CYS A 192 32.85 -0.23 -9.59
C CYS A 192 33.51 0.36 -10.85
N GLY A 193 33.51 1.70 -10.97
CA GLY A 193 34.19 2.43 -12.06
C GLY A 193 33.34 3.51 -12.71
N SER A 194 32.02 3.28 -12.81
CA SER A 194 31.07 4.28 -13.32
C SER A 194 30.03 4.70 -12.31
N ALA A 195 29.84 3.96 -11.21
CA ALA A 195 28.88 4.31 -10.17
C ALA A 195 29.51 5.21 -9.10
N THR A 196 29.00 6.42 -8.92
CA THR A 196 29.38 7.32 -7.83
C THR A 196 28.25 7.55 -6.82
N ARG A 197 27.02 7.14 -7.16
CA ARG A 197 25.85 7.31 -6.30
C ARG A 197 24.97 6.08 -6.28
N LEU A 198 24.35 5.84 -5.14
CA LEU A 198 23.24 4.91 -4.95
C LEU A 198 21.97 5.74 -4.86
N SER A 199 21.02 5.45 -5.73
CA SER A 199 19.67 6.00 -5.69
C SER A 199 18.70 4.94 -5.19
N PHE A 200 17.79 5.34 -4.32
CA PHE A 200 16.61 4.56 -3.98
C PHE A 200 15.38 5.47 -4.06
N THR A 201 14.40 5.11 -4.88
CA THR A 201 13.14 5.86 -5.01
C THR A 201 11.98 4.99 -4.56
N THR A 202 11.19 5.43 -3.58
CA THR A 202 10.03 4.64 -3.15
C THR A 202 8.98 4.56 -4.25
N THR A 203 8.38 3.39 -4.39
CA THR A 203 7.27 3.11 -5.29
C THR A 203 5.96 3.03 -4.51
N ALA A 204 4.84 2.87 -5.21
CA ALA A 204 3.53 2.75 -4.58
C ALA A 204 3.52 1.67 -3.48
N PRO A 205 2.95 1.97 -2.30
CA PRO A 205 2.92 1.05 -1.17
C PRO A 205 2.08 -0.20 -1.52
N MET A 206 2.55 -1.38 -1.11
CA MET A 206 1.91 -2.66 -1.39
C MET A 206 1.18 -3.21 -0.15
N ILE A 207 0.40 -2.34 0.50
CA ILE A 207 -0.21 -2.60 1.82
C ILE A 207 -1.52 -3.40 1.77
N GLY A 208 -2.10 -3.68 0.59
CA GLY A 208 -3.40 -4.35 0.50
C GLY A 208 -4.45 -3.67 1.39
N SER A 209 -5.18 -4.47 2.17
CA SER A 209 -6.15 -4.03 3.16
C SER A 209 -5.54 -3.43 4.43
N GLY A 210 -4.24 -3.65 4.67
CA GLY A 210 -3.56 -3.24 5.90
C GLY A 210 -3.97 -4.01 7.15
N THR A 211 -4.75 -5.10 7.02
CA THR A 211 -5.18 -5.90 8.17
C THR A 211 -4.18 -7.01 8.49
N CYS A 212 -3.95 -7.23 9.79
CA CYS A 212 -2.94 -8.17 10.29
C CYS A 212 -3.17 -9.63 9.87
N ASP A 213 -4.42 -10.06 9.75
CA ASP A 213 -4.84 -11.45 9.52
C ASP A 213 -4.88 -11.85 8.04
N THR A 214 -4.86 -10.87 7.13
CA THR A 214 -4.93 -11.12 5.69
C THR A 214 -3.54 -11.32 5.09
N SER A 215 -3.48 -11.78 3.85
CA SER A 215 -2.25 -11.93 3.06
C SER A 215 -2.20 -11.03 1.81
N ASP A 216 -3.14 -10.08 1.65
CA ASP A 216 -3.25 -9.25 0.46
C ASP A 216 -2.22 -8.11 0.35
N GLY A 217 -1.70 -7.84 -0.84
CA GLY A 217 -0.49 -7.01 -0.96
C GLY A 217 0.77 -7.83 -0.67
N THR A 218 1.88 -7.19 -0.31
CA THR A 218 3.17 -7.86 -0.15
C THR A 218 3.54 -7.99 1.31
N VAL A 219 3.46 -9.21 1.85
CA VAL A 219 3.93 -9.52 3.20
C VAL A 219 5.45 -9.51 3.23
N THR A 220 6.04 -8.62 4.02
CA THR A 220 7.49 -8.49 4.23
C THR A 220 7.90 -8.94 5.61
N GLY A 221 6.96 -9.06 6.54
CA GLY A 221 7.25 -9.36 7.92
C GLY A 221 6.10 -9.98 8.67
N THR A 222 6.36 -10.39 9.90
CA THR A 222 5.37 -10.99 10.78
C THR A 222 5.61 -10.59 12.23
N VAL A 223 4.52 -10.49 13.00
CA VAL A 223 4.54 -10.53 14.45
C VAL A 223 4.06 -11.91 14.89
N VAL A 224 4.88 -12.61 15.68
CA VAL A 224 4.54 -13.94 16.20
C VAL A 224 4.50 -13.95 17.73
N ASP A 225 3.73 -14.88 18.29
CA ASP A 225 3.69 -15.14 19.73
C ASP A 225 4.76 -16.15 20.19
N ASP A 226 4.75 -16.52 21.48
CA ASP A 226 5.69 -17.47 22.11
C ASP A 226 5.61 -18.89 21.54
N THR A 227 4.49 -19.24 20.89
CA THR A 227 4.31 -20.54 20.25
C THR A 227 4.84 -20.54 18.81
N GLY A 228 5.21 -19.37 18.29
CA GLY A 228 5.57 -19.16 16.88
C GLY A 228 4.35 -18.96 15.98
N ALA A 229 3.14 -18.79 16.53
CA ALA A 229 1.96 -18.52 15.74
C ALA A 229 1.99 -17.09 15.20
N ASN A 230 1.67 -16.92 13.92
CA ASN A 230 1.56 -15.61 13.28
C ASN A 230 0.31 -14.88 13.77
N MET A 231 0.52 -13.72 14.39
CA MET A 231 -0.51 -12.83 14.91
C MET A 231 -0.79 -11.64 14.00
N CYS A 232 0.19 -11.25 13.18
CA CYS A 232 0.05 -10.13 12.25
C CYS A 232 1.06 -10.23 11.10
N ASN A 233 0.58 -10.08 9.87
CA ASN A 233 1.40 -9.88 8.68
C ASN A 233 1.75 -8.41 8.49
N LEU A 234 3.04 -8.10 8.47
CA LEU A 234 3.57 -6.77 8.14
C LEU A 234 3.76 -6.67 6.63
N ARG A 235 3.56 -5.46 6.09
CA ARG A 235 3.46 -5.25 4.64
C ARG A 235 4.39 -4.17 4.14
N ALA A 236 4.87 -4.39 2.92
CA ALA A 236 5.69 -3.44 2.18
C ALA A 236 4.92 -2.13 1.94
N GLY A 237 5.54 -1.00 2.29
CA GLY A 237 4.93 0.33 2.24
C GLY A 237 4.12 0.69 3.49
N GLY A 238 4.10 -0.16 4.52
CA GLY A 238 3.46 0.12 5.81
C GLY A 238 4.46 0.51 6.90
N LEU A 239 4.08 1.51 7.71
CA LEU A 239 4.74 1.86 8.96
C LEU A 239 3.91 1.36 10.14
N TYR A 240 4.54 0.59 11.02
CA TYR A 240 3.98 0.05 12.25
C TYR A 240 4.71 0.64 13.45
N PHE A 241 3.99 0.99 14.52
CA PHE A 241 4.59 1.55 15.72
C PHE A 241 3.76 1.29 16.99
N GLY A 242 4.39 1.45 18.14
CA GLY A 242 3.72 1.36 19.44
C GLY A 242 3.56 -0.07 19.95
N GLY A 243 3.17 -0.18 21.22
CA GLY A 243 2.85 -1.45 21.86
C GLY A 243 1.45 -1.96 21.48
N ALA A 244 0.89 -2.84 22.31
CA ALA A 244 -0.47 -3.34 22.10
C ALA A 244 -1.56 -2.27 22.33
N GLY A 245 -1.22 -1.12 22.93
CA GLY A 245 -2.15 -0.04 23.25
C GLY A 245 -2.21 1.07 22.21
N VAL A 246 -1.56 0.93 21.06
CA VAL A 246 -1.57 1.95 20.00
C VAL A 246 -3.00 2.22 19.53
N GLY A 247 -3.39 3.49 19.54
CA GLY A 247 -4.74 3.96 19.21
C GLY A 247 -4.86 4.57 17.81
N VAL A 248 -3.74 4.69 17.09
CA VAL A 248 -3.70 5.13 15.70
C VAL A 248 -3.88 3.90 14.78
N PRO A 249 -4.71 3.96 13.73
CA PRO A 249 -4.82 2.87 12.75
C PRO A 249 -3.47 2.51 12.13
N LEU A 250 -3.16 1.21 12.09
CA LEU A 250 -1.96 0.65 11.48
C LEU A 250 -2.31 -0.32 10.34
N PRO A 251 -1.42 -0.47 9.34
CA PRO A 251 -0.22 0.34 9.13
C PRO A 251 -0.57 1.76 8.69
N SER A 252 0.30 2.70 9.03
CA SER A 252 0.30 3.99 8.34
C SER A 252 0.96 3.85 6.98
N VAL A 253 0.35 4.45 5.96
CA VAL A 253 0.82 4.37 4.58
C VAL A 253 2.08 5.20 4.44
N ILE A 254 3.13 4.65 3.84
CA ILE A 254 4.37 5.39 3.56
C ILE A 254 4.22 6.10 2.22
N PRO A 255 4.62 7.38 2.10
CA PRO A 255 4.60 8.07 0.81
C PRO A 255 5.52 7.39 -0.22
N ASP A 256 5.03 7.29 -1.45
CA ASP A 256 5.83 6.96 -2.62
C ASP A 256 6.66 8.18 -3.07
N MET A 257 7.48 7.99 -4.11
CA MET A 257 8.33 9.04 -4.71
C MET A 257 9.37 9.66 -3.77
N THR A 258 9.61 9.05 -2.60
CA THR A 258 10.72 9.42 -1.71
C THR A 258 12.02 9.02 -2.39
N ALA A 259 12.81 9.99 -2.81
CA ALA A 259 14.12 9.78 -3.40
C ALA A 259 15.22 9.89 -2.34
N LEU A 260 16.17 8.96 -2.37
CA LEU A 260 17.35 8.95 -1.52
C LEU A 260 18.57 8.79 -2.40
N LEU A 261 19.45 9.79 -2.38
CA LEU A 261 20.73 9.75 -3.07
C LEU A 261 21.84 9.67 -2.02
N ALA A 262 22.66 8.64 -2.13
CA ALA A 262 23.85 8.46 -1.31
C ALA A 262 25.09 8.33 -2.21
N LYS A 263 26.26 8.70 -1.70
CA LYS A 263 27.53 8.49 -2.39
C LYS A 263 27.96 7.04 -2.25
N VAL A 264 28.48 6.50 -3.34
CA VAL A 264 29.18 5.22 -3.37
C VAL A 264 30.67 5.53 -3.30
N VAL A 265 31.33 5.10 -2.23
CA VAL A 265 32.76 5.30 -2.01
C VAL A 265 33.44 3.97 -1.72
N SER A 266 34.76 3.91 -1.93
CA SER A 266 35.55 2.71 -1.63
C SER A 266 35.01 1.43 -2.29
N CYS A 267 34.54 1.54 -3.54
CA CYS A 267 34.01 0.40 -4.29
C CYS A 267 35.15 -0.55 -4.71
N ASP A 268 35.14 -1.76 -4.15
CA ASP A 268 36.11 -2.80 -4.43
C ASP A 268 35.76 -3.56 -5.71
N VAL A 269 36.62 -3.47 -6.71
CA VAL A 269 36.37 -4.04 -8.04
C VAL A 269 36.28 -5.57 -8.04
N ALA A 270 36.91 -6.25 -7.09
CA ALA A 270 36.97 -7.71 -7.06
C ALA A 270 35.69 -8.33 -6.46
N SER A 271 35.15 -7.70 -5.42
CA SER A 271 33.99 -8.17 -4.68
C SER A 271 32.68 -7.45 -5.04
N GLY A 272 32.77 -6.28 -5.66
CA GLY A 272 31.62 -5.40 -5.90
C GLY A 272 31.11 -4.70 -4.63
N ALA A 273 31.78 -4.88 -3.49
CA ALA A 273 31.41 -4.25 -2.24
C ALA A 273 31.77 -2.76 -2.25
N PHE A 274 30.90 -1.93 -1.68
CA PHE A 274 31.14 -0.50 -1.55
C PHE A 274 30.60 0.05 -0.23
N THR A 275 31.10 1.23 0.14
CA THR A 275 30.66 1.97 1.32
C THR A 275 29.68 3.06 0.90
N ILE A 276 28.63 3.23 1.68
CA ILE A 276 27.66 4.31 1.53
C ILE A 276 28.11 5.51 2.36
N ALA A 277 28.21 6.66 1.72
CA ALA A 277 28.53 7.95 2.32
C ALA A 277 27.43 8.98 2.00
N PRO A 278 27.30 10.07 2.77
CA PRO A 278 26.18 10.99 2.60
C PRO A 278 26.36 11.91 1.38
N THR A 279 25.25 12.29 0.76
CA THR A 279 25.17 13.42 -0.18
C THR A 279 24.64 14.67 0.55
N THR A 280 25.12 15.83 0.14
CA THR A 280 24.61 17.14 0.58
C THR A 280 23.58 17.67 -0.42
N ALA A 281 22.86 18.74 -0.06
CA ALA A 281 21.96 19.42 -0.99
C ALA A 281 22.67 20.02 -2.22
N VAL A 282 23.98 20.29 -2.13
CA VAL A 282 24.78 20.74 -3.29
C VAL A 282 25.06 19.57 -4.23
N ASP A 283 25.29 18.37 -3.67
CA ASP A 283 25.55 17.19 -4.49
C ASP A 283 24.32 16.82 -5.34
N THR A 284 23.11 16.90 -4.77
CA THR A 284 21.87 16.51 -5.45
C THR A 284 21.16 17.68 -6.14
N GLY A 285 21.47 18.91 -5.75
CA GLY A 285 20.72 20.10 -6.17
C GLY A 285 19.46 20.36 -5.36
N SER A 286 19.18 19.56 -4.32
CA SER A 286 17.95 19.63 -3.51
C SER A 286 18.18 19.18 -2.07
N ASN A 287 17.48 19.78 -1.11
CA ASN A 287 17.45 19.31 0.28
C ASN A 287 16.50 18.12 0.48
N ARG A 288 15.75 17.69 -0.55
CA ARG A 288 14.67 16.69 -0.45
C ARG A 288 15.06 15.26 -0.79
N ASP A 289 16.22 15.08 -1.42
CA ASP A 289 16.73 13.79 -1.90
C ASP A 289 18.15 13.49 -1.42
N CYS A 290 18.75 14.39 -0.64
CA CYS A 290 20.07 14.21 -0.06
C CYS A 290 20.05 13.39 1.23
N THR A 291 21.23 13.02 1.75
CA THR A 291 21.37 12.11 2.89
C THR A 291 22.31 12.61 4.01
N SER A 292 22.58 13.92 4.05
CA SER A 292 23.40 14.57 5.09
C SER A 292 22.56 15.14 6.23
N ALA A 293 23.08 15.08 7.45
CA ALA A 293 22.60 15.91 8.55
C ALA A 293 23.04 17.37 8.36
N GLY A 294 22.50 18.28 9.18
CA GLY A 294 23.00 19.67 9.24
C GLY A 294 22.64 20.57 8.05
N ILE A 295 21.89 20.07 7.07
CA ILE A 295 21.44 20.85 5.90
C ILE A 295 20.34 21.83 6.30
N ASN A 296 20.50 23.12 6.00
CA ASN A 296 19.45 24.10 6.27
C ASN A 296 18.25 23.87 5.35
N ASN A 297 17.03 23.87 5.93
CA ASN A 297 15.78 23.75 5.20
C ASN A 297 15.08 25.12 5.14
N PRO A 298 14.94 25.73 3.96
CA PRO A 298 14.16 26.95 3.79
C PRO A 298 12.68 26.76 4.20
N GLU A 299 12.11 25.59 3.94
CA GLU A 299 10.72 25.26 4.27
C GLU A 299 10.49 25.04 5.76
N TYR A 300 11.55 24.69 6.50
CA TYR A 300 11.50 24.39 7.93
C TYR A 300 12.63 25.13 8.68
N PRO A 301 12.49 26.45 8.92
CA PRO A 301 13.52 27.24 9.59
C PRO A 301 13.91 26.66 10.96
N GLY A 302 15.22 26.58 11.22
CA GLY A 302 15.77 26.06 12.49
C GLY A 302 15.76 24.54 12.63
N LYS A 303 15.36 23.79 11.59
CA LYS A 303 15.27 22.32 11.60
C LYS A 303 16.21 21.71 10.56
N PRO A 304 17.52 21.60 10.86
CA PRO A 304 18.50 21.18 9.87
C PRO A 304 18.49 19.65 9.63
N GLY A 305 18.97 19.22 8.46
CA GLY A 305 19.01 17.85 7.97
C GLY A 305 18.30 17.72 6.62
N CYS A 306 18.80 16.87 5.71
CA CYS A 306 18.07 16.55 4.48
C CYS A 306 16.68 16.02 4.82
N LEU A 307 15.67 16.40 4.05
CA LEU A 307 14.32 15.87 4.21
C LEU A 307 14.26 14.42 3.72
N PHE A 308 13.50 13.59 4.42
CA PHE A 308 13.34 12.18 4.11
C PHE A 308 11.90 11.93 3.66
N GLY A 309 11.71 12.04 2.34
CA GLY A 309 10.41 11.86 1.71
C GLY A 309 9.39 12.95 2.06
N PRO A 310 8.23 12.95 1.38
CA PRO A 310 7.14 13.88 1.67
C PRO A 310 6.66 13.80 3.12
N PRO A 311 5.99 14.85 3.64
CA PRO A 311 5.36 14.79 4.96
C PRO A 311 4.45 13.56 5.08
N LEU A 312 4.62 12.78 6.13
CA LEU A 312 3.90 11.54 6.40
C LEU A 312 2.65 11.85 7.24
N PRO A 313 1.43 11.73 6.69
CA PRO A 313 0.21 11.83 7.48
C PRO A 313 0.01 10.59 8.33
N LEU A 314 -0.32 10.77 9.61
CA LEU A 314 -0.82 9.72 10.51
C LEU A 314 -2.23 10.08 10.96
N PRO A 315 -3.26 9.72 10.16
CA PRO A 315 -4.66 9.99 10.48
C PRO A 315 -5.11 9.22 11.71
N ASN A 316 -5.90 9.84 12.58
CA ASN A 316 -6.57 9.14 13.68
C ASN A 316 -8.07 9.47 13.69
N PRO A 317 -8.90 8.76 12.90
CA PRO A 317 -10.34 9.00 12.85
C PRO A 317 -11.05 8.68 14.17
N ASN A 318 -10.47 7.84 15.04
CA ASN A 318 -11.01 7.54 16.37
C ASN A 318 -10.85 8.71 17.34
N SER A 319 -9.86 9.57 17.10
CA SER A 319 -9.59 10.76 17.90
C SER A 319 -8.93 11.82 17.02
N ALA A 320 -9.77 12.52 16.25
CA ALA A 320 -9.36 13.43 15.19
C ALA A 320 -8.28 14.44 15.62
N ALA A 321 -8.41 14.99 16.83
CA ALA A 321 -7.48 15.93 17.45
C ALA A 321 -6.06 15.36 17.70
N THR A 322 -5.87 14.04 17.61
CA THR A 322 -4.58 13.35 17.81
C THR A 322 -3.90 12.97 16.49
N SER A 323 -4.50 13.32 15.36
CA SER A 323 -3.90 13.10 14.04
C SER A 323 -2.69 14.02 13.85
N ILE A 324 -1.59 13.46 13.36
CA ILE A 324 -0.31 14.16 13.26
C ILE A 324 0.25 14.12 11.85
N CYS A 325 0.93 15.20 11.48
CA CYS A 325 1.76 15.25 10.29
C CYS A 325 3.22 15.12 10.72
N LEU A 326 3.94 14.12 10.18
CA LEU A 326 5.36 13.92 10.43
C LEU A 326 6.19 14.52 9.30
N VAL A 327 7.19 15.31 9.65
CA VAL A 327 8.24 15.72 8.73
C VAL A 327 9.52 15.02 9.16
N ASN A 328 10.03 14.13 8.33
CA ASN A 328 11.24 13.40 8.61
C ASN A 328 12.45 14.14 8.05
N ARG A 329 13.50 14.27 8.85
CA ARG A 329 14.78 14.85 8.42
C ARG A 329 15.95 14.06 8.96
N VAL A 330 17.04 14.00 8.19
CA VAL A 330 18.27 13.28 8.55
C VAL A 330 18.92 13.96 9.75
N SER A 331 19.04 13.22 10.85
CA SER A 331 19.62 13.71 12.10
C SER A 331 21.10 13.39 12.22
N THR A 332 21.52 12.27 11.63
CA THR A 332 22.91 11.86 11.47
C THR A 332 23.11 11.47 10.01
N SER A 333 24.18 11.99 9.39
CA SER A 333 24.48 11.73 7.99
C SER A 333 24.54 10.23 7.70
N ALA A 334 24.00 9.84 6.53
CA ALA A 334 23.92 8.46 6.12
C ALA A 334 25.27 7.76 6.11
N SER A 335 25.25 6.49 6.50
CA SER A 335 26.39 5.59 6.43
C SER A 335 25.91 4.18 6.14
N GLY A 336 26.80 3.32 5.66
CA GLY A 336 26.42 1.94 5.40
C GLY A 336 27.35 1.24 4.44
N SER A 337 26.88 0.11 3.93
CA SER A 337 27.55 -0.67 2.91
C SER A 337 26.55 -1.22 1.92
N GLY A 338 27.02 -1.52 0.73
CA GLY A 338 26.27 -2.28 -0.25
C GLY A 338 27.18 -3.10 -1.15
N ASN A 339 26.57 -3.85 -2.04
CA ASN A 339 27.26 -4.58 -3.10
C ASN A 339 26.49 -4.42 -4.42
N CYS A 340 27.19 -4.58 -5.54
CA CYS A 340 26.62 -4.58 -6.87
C CYS A 340 25.48 -5.61 -7.06
N ASP A 341 25.46 -6.68 -6.26
CA ASP A 341 24.36 -7.66 -6.24
C ASP A 341 23.06 -7.14 -5.57
N GLY A 342 23.09 -5.93 -5.01
CA GLY A 342 21.94 -5.30 -4.36
C GLY A 342 21.87 -5.49 -2.85
N THR A 343 22.71 -6.32 -2.25
CA THR A 343 22.80 -6.40 -0.79
C THR A 343 23.17 -5.02 -0.23
N THR A 344 22.39 -4.54 0.74
CA THR A 344 22.50 -3.17 1.26
C THR A 344 22.24 -3.16 2.76
N SER A 345 23.04 -2.40 3.49
CA SER A 345 22.83 -2.00 4.88
C SER A 345 23.02 -0.49 4.99
N LEU A 346 21.95 0.24 5.26
CA LEU A 346 21.91 1.70 5.29
C LEU A 346 21.49 2.17 6.68
N ASN A 347 22.34 2.92 7.35
CA ASN A 347 22.01 3.63 8.57
C ASN A 347 21.68 5.08 8.22
N LEU A 348 20.44 5.50 8.46
CA LEU A 348 19.92 6.83 8.16
C LEU A 348 19.10 7.37 9.34
N PRO A 349 19.72 7.68 10.49
CA PRO A 349 18.98 8.19 11.64
C PRO A 349 18.20 9.46 11.30
N LEU A 350 16.95 9.51 11.72
CA LEU A 350 16.02 10.61 11.45
C LEU A 350 15.66 11.36 12.74
N LEU A 351 15.25 12.60 12.58
CA LEU A 351 14.34 13.29 13.50
C LEU A 351 12.98 13.39 12.80
N SER A 352 11.98 12.79 13.42
CA SER A 352 10.58 12.90 13.01
C SER A 352 9.95 14.06 13.76
N ASP A 353 9.83 15.19 13.08
CA ASP A 353 9.18 16.37 13.62
C ASP A 353 7.65 16.18 13.62
N LEU A 354 7.04 16.31 14.80
CA LEU A 354 5.63 16.07 14.99
C LEU A 354 4.84 17.36 14.93
N TYR A 355 3.81 17.39 14.08
CA TYR A 355 2.86 18.48 14.00
C TYR A 355 1.45 17.98 14.32
N LEU A 356 0.87 18.47 15.42
CA LEU A 356 -0.48 18.14 15.85
C LEU A 356 -1.49 19.06 15.16
N THR A 357 -1.93 18.63 13.98
CA THR A 357 -2.79 19.44 13.11
C THR A 357 -4.27 19.11 13.24
N GLY A 358 -4.59 17.87 13.64
CA GLY A 358 -5.91 17.42 14.08
C GLY A 358 -7.10 18.02 13.34
N PRO A 359 -7.29 17.72 12.04
CA PRO A 359 -8.45 18.22 11.28
C PRO A 359 -9.74 17.71 11.93
N SER A 360 -10.87 18.37 11.69
CA SER A 360 -12.15 18.01 12.30
C SER A 360 -12.62 16.59 11.98
N ASP A 361 -12.19 16.02 10.85
CA ASP A 361 -12.48 14.64 10.45
C ASP A 361 -11.40 13.62 10.87
N GLY A 362 -10.23 14.08 11.31
CA GLY A 362 -9.09 13.22 11.65
C GLY A 362 -8.40 12.55 10.46
N VAL A 363 -8.76 12.89 9.21
CA VAL A 363 -8.34 12.14 8.01
C VAL A 363 -7.14 12.76 7.31
N ILE A 364 -7.02 14.10 7.33
CA ILE A 364 -6.03 14.83 6.52
C ILE A 364 -5.10 15.67 7.43
N PRO A 365 -4.19 15.04 8.19
CA PRO A 365 -3.35 15.78 9.12
C PRO A 365 -2.24 16.58 8.43
N CYS A 366 -1.70 16.14 7.29
CA CYS A 366 -0.71 16.92 6.56
C CYS A 366 -1.39 17.89 5.59
N PRO A 367 -0.91 19.14 5.45
CA PRO A 367 -1.31 19.97 4.33
C PRO A 367 -0.95 19.28 3.01
N ARG A 368 -1.89 19.36 2.07
CA ARG A 368 -1.81 18.68 0.79
C ARG A 368 -1.59 19.65 -0.34
N CYS A 369 -0.95 19.15 -1.39
CA CYS A 369 -0.97 19.76 -2.70
C CYS A 369 -2.24 19.28 -3.44
N ALA A 370 -2.93 20.16 -4.18
CA ALA A 370 -4.18 19.79 -4.84
C ALA A 370 -4.01 18.53 -5.73
N ALA A 371 -4.98 17.62 -5.70
CA ALA A 371 -4.85 16.29 -6.30
C ALA A 371 -4.88 16.27 -7.83
N THR A 372 -5.20 17.39 -8.49
CA THR A 372 -5.27 17.48 -9.96
C THR A 372 -4.02 18.19 -10.45
N PRO A 373 -3.03 17.47 -11.03
CA PRO A 373 -1.83 18.09 -11.55
C PRO A 373 -2.18 19.04 -12.67
N GLY A 374 -1.78 20.29 -12.52
CA GLY A 374 -1.99 21.36 -13.49
C GLY A 374 -1.16 22.60 -13.14
N PRO A 375 -1.11 23.60 -14.04
CA PRO A 375 -0.39 24.84 -13.80
C PRO A 375 -0.88 25.60 -12.55
N ASP A 376 -2.09 25.29 -12.08
CA ASP A 376 -2.74 25.92 -10.91
C ASP A 376 -2.77 24.99 -9.68
N THR A 377 -1.88 23.99 -9.59
CA THR A 377 -1.82 23.11 -8.42
C THR A 377 -1.33 23.91 -7.21
N THR A 378 -2.18 24.06 -6.19
CA THR A 378 -1.91 24.90 -5.03
C THR A 378 -2.05 24.16 -3.70
N CYS A 379 -1.40 24.68 -2.66
CA CYS A 379 -1.54 24.16 -1.30
C CYS A 379 -2.95 24.37 -0.79
N GLN A 380 -3.55 23.30 -0.26
CA GLN A 380 -4.92 23.31 0.27
C GLN A 380 -5.00 23.83 1.71
N ALA A 381 -3.89 23.80 2.44
CA ALA A 381 -3.79 24.22 3.83
C ALA A 381 -2.35 24.65 4.18
N GLY A 382 -2.16 25.09 5.43
CA GLY A 382 -0.87 25.52 5.96
C GLY A 382 -0.50 26.96 5.58
N PRO A 383 0.70 27.43 5.95
CA PRO A 383 1.14 28.81 5.72
C PRO A 383 1.15 29.22 4.24
N ASN A 384 1.32 28.24 3.33
CA ASN A 384 1.38 28.47 1.89
C ASN A 384 0.03 28.22 1.19
N THR A 385 -1.10 28.22 1.91
CA THR A 385 -2.43 28.00 1.30
C THR A 385 -2.64 28.89 0.08
N GLY A 386 -3.06 28.30 -1.04
CA GLY A 386 -3.28 28.99 -2.32
C GLY A 386 -2.01 29.30 -3.12
N GLN A 387 -0.81 29.00 -2.60
CA GLN A 387 0.44 29.12 -3.35
C GLN A 387 0.70 27.87 -4.21
N PRO A 388 1.45 28.00 -5.33
CA PRO A 388 1.82 26.86 -6.16
C PRO A 388 2.58 25.79 -5.37
N CYS A 389 2.34 24.52 -5.70
CA CYS A 389 3.04 23.39 -5.12
C CYS A 389 3.24 22.26 -6.12
N THR A 390 4.25 21.45 -5.87
CA THR A 390 4.49 20.17 -6.55
C THR A 390 4.14 19.03 -5.60
N PRO A 391 3.26 18.10 -5.98
CA PRO A 391 3.02 16.88 -5.19
C PRO A 391 4.32 16.13 -4.93
N GLY A 392 4.60 15.80 -3.66
CA GLY A 392 5.76 15.00 -3.29
C GLY A 392 5.49 13.49 -3.38
N SER A 393 4.22 13.09 -3.53
CA SER A 393 3.73 11.72 -3.57
C SER A 393 2.59 11.61 -4.59
N GLY A 394 2.23 10.38 -4.95
CA GLY A 394 1.04 10.03 -5.70
C GLY A 394 -0.25 10.11 -4.89
N ALA A 395 -1.37 9.77 -5.53
CA ALA A 395 -2.69 9.75 -4.91
C ALA A 395 -2.90 8.47 -4.07
N LEU A 396 -2.27 8.40 -2.90
CA LEU A 396 -2.30 7.22 -2.01
C LEU A 396 -3.50 7.18 -1.04
N GLY A 397 -4.56 7.94 -1.34
CA GLY A 397 -5.76 8.07 -0.51
C GLY A 397 -6.04 9.51 -0.08
N ALA A 398 -7.04 9.69 0.78
CA ALA A 398 -7.55 11.02 1.15
C ALA A 398 -6.53 11.93 1.85
N ALA A 399 -5.51 11.35 2.51
CA ALA A 399 -4.45 12.11 3.16
C ALA A 399 -3.34 12.60 2.20
N TYR A 400 -3.40 12.19 0.92
CA TYR A 400 -2.38 12.40 -0.10
C TYR A 400 -2.93 13.13 -1.34
N PRO A 401 -2.09 13.81 -2.13
CA PRO A 401 -0.64 13.90 -1.99
C PRO A 401 -0.18 15.01 -1.02
N THR A 402 0.88 14.73 -0.26
CA THR A 402 1.55 15.71 0.60
C THR A 402 2.73 16.34 -0.13
N SER A 403 3.18 17.51 0.34
CA SER A 403 4.34 18.21 -0.24
C SER A 403 5.03 19.08 0.80
N HIS A 404 6.35 19.22 0.71
CA HIS A 404 7.10 20.20 1.49
C HIS A 404 6.86 21.65 1.05
N ASP A 405 6.31 21.86 -0.15
CA ASP A 405 5.83 23.18 -0.59
C ASP A 405 4.63 23.65 0.25
N CYS A 406 3.93 22.71 0.89
CA CYS A 406 2.80 22.94 1.78
C CYS A 406 3.18 22.53 3.21
N PRO A 407 4.06 23.27 3.90
CA PRO A 407 4.51 22.88 5.23
C PRO A 407 3.35 22.96 6.24
N PRO A 408 3.29 22.09 7.25
CA PRO A 408 2.40 22.29 8.40
C PRO A 408 2.74 23.59 9.12
N ALA A 409 1.72 24.19 9.76
CA ALA A 409 1.90 25.43 10.52
C ALA A 409 2.91 25.22 11.66
N THR A 410 3.82 26.18 11.85
CA THR A 410 4.86 26.12 12.89
C THR A 410 4.27 26.08 14.30
N SER A 411 3.10 26.69 14.51
CA SER A 411 2.36 26.65 15.79
C SER A 411 1.81 25.26 16.14
N ALA A 412 1.70 24.35 15.17
CA ALA A 412 1.28 22.97 15.40
C ALA A 412 2.44 22.04 15.80
N PHE A 413 3.69 22.53 15.75
CA PHE A 413 4.86 21.73 16.12
C PHE A 413 4.89 21.46 17.63
N ILE A 414 5.06 20.19 18.01
CA ILE A 414 5.02 19.76 19.41
C ILE A 414 6.27 19.02 19.89
N GLY A 415 7.24 18.79 19.00
CA GLY A 415 8.50 18.13 19.34
C GLY A 415 9.05 17.29 18.20
N SER A 416 10.21 16.65 18.42
CA SER A 416 10.86 15.77 17.46
C SER A 416 11.22 14.44 18.12
N LEU A 417 10.95 13.33 17.46
CA LEU A 417 11.36 12.00 17.90
C LEU A 417 12.61 11.56 17.14
N PRO A 418 13.70 11.13 17.83
CA PRO A 418 14.82 10.52 17.15
C PRO A 418 14.45 9.07 16.76
N ILE A 419 14.54 8.78 15.47
CA ILE A 419 14.28 7.45 14.92
C ILE A 419 15.62 6.89 14.42
N PRO A 420 16.19 5.86 15.07
CA PRO A 420 17.44 5.23 14.64
C PRO A 420 17.17 4.29 13.45
N LEU A 421 16.80 4.87 12.32
CA LEU A 421 16.38 4.12 11.14
C LEU A 421 17.58 3.42 10.50
N ALA A 422 17.66 2.11 10.73
CA ALA A 422 18.58 1.20 10.07
C ALA A 422 17.79 0.34 9.08
N LEU A 423 18.16 0.41 7.81
CA LEU A 423 17.51 -0.24 6.68
C LEU A 423 18.42 -1.29 6.08
N THR A 424 17.85 -2.41 5.62
CA THR A 424 18.61 -3.45 4.92
C THR A 424 17.74 -4.17 3.90
N THR A 425 18.37 -4.71 2.86
CA THR A 425 17.73 -5.67 1.95
C THR A 425 17.71 -7.09 2.51
N GLY A 426 18.31 -7.32 3.69
CA GLY A 426 18.24 -8.58 4.42
C GLY A 426 17.05 -8.64 5.41
N THR A 427 17.10 -9.61 6.32
CA THR A 427 16.09 -9.76 7.39
C THR A 427 16.55 -9.07 8.67
N GLN A 428 15.67 -8.27 9.27
CA GLN A 428 15.79 -7.80 10.65
C GLN A 428 14.76 -8.51 11.52
N SER A 429 15.16 -8.83 12.74
CA SER A 429 14.25 -9.40 13.73
C SER A 429 14.51 -8.80 15.09
N LYS A 430 13.45 -8.74 15.90
CA LYS A 430 13.52 -8.29 17.27
C LYS A 430 12.62 -9.14 18.14
N THR A 431 13.18 -9.63 19.24
CA THR A 431 12.45 -10.46 20.22
C THR A 431 12.26 -9.67 21.50
N SER A 432 11.07 -9.75 22.06
CA SER A 432 10.72 -9.10 23.31
C SER A 432 11.23 -9.87 24.52
N ALA A 433 11.52 -9.13 25.60
CA ALA A 433 11.94 -9.70 26.88
C ALA A 433 10.83 -9.53 27.93
N ASP A 434 10.80 -10.46 28.89
CA ASP A 434 9.94 -10.35 30.05
C ASP A 434 10.76 -9.83 31.23
N LEU A 435 10.39 -8.65 31.73
CA LEU A 435 11.04 -8.01 32.87
C LEU A 435 10.06 -7.86 34.04
N SER A 436 10.60 -7.58 35.22
CA SER A 436 9.77 -7.48 36.44
C SER A 436 8.68 -6.41 36.35
N ALA A 437 8.92 -5.38 35.53
CA ALA A 437 7.97 -4.32 35.30
C ALA A 437 6.79 -4.75 34.42
N MET A 438 7.06 -5.55 33.39
CA MET A 438 6.13 -5.88 32.31
C MET A 438 6.69 -7.01 31.41
N PRO A 439 5.83 -7.90 30.89
CA PRO A 439 6.21 -8.85 29.84
C PRO A 439 6.21 -8.22 28.44
N PHE A 440 6.76 -8.93 27.45
CA PHE A 440 6.72 -8.55 26.03
C PHE A 440 7.28 -7.14 25.73
N ILE A 441 8.43 -6.80 26.33
CA ILE A 441 9.12 -5.53 26.08
C ILE A 441 10.07 -5.68 24.88
N PHE A 442 9.75 -5.00 23.78
CA PHE A 442 10.66 -4.80 22.65
C PHE A 442 11.57 -3.59 22.87
N CYS A 443 11.05 -2.50 23.44
CA CYS A 443 11.75 -1.22 23.53
C CYS A 443 11.79 -0.70 24.97
N GLY A 444 12.75 -1.20 25.74
CA GLY A 444 12.95 -0.77 27.13
C GLY A 444 13.50 0.65 27.24
N PHE A 445 12.81 1.47 28.02
CA PHE A 445 13.28 2.76 28.52
C PHE A 445 13.03 2.83 30.03
N CYS A 446 13.91 3.53 30.75
CA CYS A 446 13.75 3.71 32.18
C CYS A 446 12.49 4.54 32.49
N GLY A 447 11.57 3.92 33.21
CA GLY A 447 10.26 4.46 33.55
C GLY A 447 9.83 4.07 34.95
N GLN A 448 8.65 4.56 35.34
CA GLN A 448 8.02 4.18 36.61
C GLN A 448 7.29 2.84 36.49
N GLN A 449 7.11 2.12 37.60
CA GLN A 449 6.46 0.79 37.58
C GLN A 449 4.97 0.85 37.18
N PHE A 450 4.20 1.83 37.66
CA PHE A 450 2.74 1.86 37.53
C PHE A 450 2.21 3.13 36.85
N SER A 451 3.08 3.89 36.19
CA SER A 451 2.73 5.11 35.48
C SER A 451 3.38 5.11 34.09
N PRO A 452 2.73 5.65 33.04
CA PRO A 452 3.33 5.82 31.72
C PRO A 452 4.31 7.02 31.70
N SER A 453 5.17 7.12 32.71
CA SER A 453 6.16 8.20 32.87
C SER A 453 7.57 7.64 32.73
N PHE A 454 8.38 8.33 31.93
CA PHE A 454 9.73 7.93 31.56
C PHE A 454 10.74 9.00 31.92
N GLN A 455 11.98 8.58 32.18
CA GLN A 455 13.08 9.49 32.45
C GLN A 455 13.29 10.42 31.26
N ASN A 456 13.44 11.73 31.50
CA ASN A 456 13.79 12.74 30.49
C ASN A 456 15.17 13.33 30.82
N PRO A 457 16.21 13.18 29.95
CA PRO A 457 16.19 12.58 28.61
C PRO A 457 15.97 11.05 28.63
N PRO A 458 15.52 10.46 27.50
CA PRO A 458 15.19 9.04 27.44
C PRO A 458 16.43 8.19 27.68
N HIS A 459 16.30 7.19 28.57
CA HIS A 459 17.38 6.26 28.89
C HIS A 459 17.00 4.85 28.41
N PRO A 460 17.53 4.37 27.27
CA PRO A 460 17.32 3.01 26.82
C PRO A 460 17.84 1.99 27.83
N CYS A 461 17.13 0.87 27.96
CA CYS A 461 17.51 -0.20 28.86
C CYS A 461 17.06 -1.56 28.32
N THR A 462 17.66 -2.62 28.85
CA THR A 462 17.30 -4.02 28.67
C THR A 462 17.06 -4.73 30.00
N ALA A 463 17.36 -4.08 31.14
CA ALA A 463 17.10 -4.59 32.48
C ALA A 463 16.89 -3.45 33.49
N ASP A 464 16.16 -3.72 34.58
CA ASP A 464 15.90 -2.75 35.66
C ASP A 464 17.19 -2.22 36.33
N SER A 465 18.26 -3.02 36.35
CA SER A 465 19.55 -2.63 36.94
C SER A 465 20.23 -1.45 36.23
N GLN A 466 19.85 -1.15 35.00
CA GLN A 466 20.33 0.02 34.25
C GLN A 466 19.58 1.30 34.63
N CYS A 467 18.44 1.17 35.29
CA CYS A 467 17.56 2.28 35.67
C CYS A 467 17.86 2.75 37.09
N THR A 468 18.91 3.56 37.23
CA THR A 468 19.45 3.99 38.53
C THR A 468 18.87 5.30 39.06
N THR A 469 18.07 6.01 38.26
CA THR A 469 17.52 7.33 38.62
C THR A 469 16.09 7.21 39.15
N ALA A 470 15.88 7.43 40.44
CA ALA A 470 14.53 7.46 41.01
C ALA A 470 13.71 8.67 40.48
N PRO A 471 12.40 8.51 40.23
CA PRO A 471 11.57 7.32 40.43
C PRO A 471 11.58 6.32 39.24
N PHE A 472 12.37 6.57 38.20
CA PHE A 472 12.43 5.80 36.96
C PHE A 472 13.36 4.59 37.07
N THR A 473 12.96 3.62 37.89
CA THR A 473 13.80 2.46 38.26
C THR A 473 13.45 1.17 37.51
N ARG A 474 12.58 1.27 36.49
CA ARG A 474 12.04 0.11 35.78
C ARG A 474 12.29 0.20 34.30
N CYS A 475 12.80 -0.88 33.73
CA CYS A 475 12.96 -0.98 32.31
C CYS A 475 11.65 -1.46 31.69
N ARG A 476 11.02 -0.60 30.90
CA ARG A 476 9.71 -0.88 30.32
C ARG A 476 9.50 -0.12 29.01
N GLN A 477 8.53 -0.56 28.23
CA GLN A 477 7.89 0.30 27.23
C GLN A 477 6.57 0.83 27.78
N ARG A 478 5.81 1.60 26.99
CA ARG A 478 4.54 2.15 27.46
C ARG A 478 3.53 1.06 27.81
N THR A 479 3.20 0.23 26.83
CA THR A 479 2.30 -0.93 26.94
C THR A 479 2.98 -2.16 26.37
N SER A 480 2.78 -3.34 26.98
CA SER A 480 3.37 -4.61 26.56
C SER A 480 2.95 -4.97 25.13
N GLY A 481 3.79 -5.73 24.42
CA GLY A 481 3.49 -6.22 23.08
C GLY A 481 3.89 -5.22 21.99
N ALA A 482 3.29 -5.34 20.81
CA ALA A 482 3.63 -4.55 19.63
C ALA A 482 2.44 -4.41 18.69
N PHE A 483 2.25 -3.23 18.10
CA PHE A 483 1.36 -3.01 16.95
C PHE A 483 -0.06 -3.54 17.18
N THR A 484 -0.68 -3.24 18.33
CA THR A 484 -1.98 -3.78 18.80
C THR A 484 -2.00 -5.25 19.25
N ILE A 485 -0.90 -5.97 19.11
CA ILE A 485 -0.77 -7.38 19.48
C ILE A 485 -0.18 -7.50 20.90
N GLY A 486 -1.02 -7.91 21.85
CA GLY A 486 -0.65 -8.15 23.25
C GLY A 486 0.45 -9.19 23.44
N PRO A 487 0.27 -10.45 22.97
CA PRO A 487 1.23 -11.53 23.17
C PRO A 487 2.37 -11.52 22.13
N ALA A 488 2.76 -10.36 21.60
CA ALA A 488 3.81 -10.26 20.59
C ALA A 488 5.18 -10.63 21.18
N ARG A 489 5.81 -11.67 20.64
CA ARG A 489 7.14 -12.13 21.04
C ARG A 489 8.23 -11.74 20.08
N THR A 490 8.02 -11.93 18.78
CA THR A 490 9.03 -11.62 17.77
C THR A 490 8.43 -10.84 16.62
N ILE A 491 9.06 -9.72 16.28
CA ILE A 491 8.80 -8.91 15.09
C ILE A 491 9.89 -9.27 14.09
N THR A 492 9.52 -9.59 12.86
CA THR A 492 10.46 -9.82 11.76
C THR A 492 10.03 -8.97 10.58
N GLU A 493 11.00 -8.36 9.89
CA GLU A 493 10.82 -7.65 8.62
C GLU A 493 11.97 -8.04 7.69
N THR A 494 11.63 -8.41 6.47
CA THR A 494 12.56 -8.93 5.46
C THR A 494 12.54 -8.03 4.24
N GLY A 495 13.70 -7.42 3.96
CA GLY A 495 13.95 -6.70 2.73
C GLY A 495 14.15 -7.65 1.55
N VAL A 496 14.32 -7.07 0.38
CA VAL A 496 14.57 -7.80 -0.87
C VAL A 496 15.64 -7.04 -1.63
N PRO A 497 16.81 -7.64 -1.91
CA PRO A 497 17.81 -6.98 -2.73
C PRO A 497 17.31 -6.82 -4.16
N PRO A 498 17.68 -5.73 -4.86
CA PRO A 498 17.43 -5.60 -6.28
C PRO A 498 18.18 -6.67 -7.08
N ALA A 499 17.84 -6.76 -8.37
CA ALA A 499 18.71 -7.43 -9.33
C ALA A 499 20.07 -6.70 -9.45
N CYS A 500 21.02 -7.35 -10.12
CA CYS A 500 22.38 -6.84 -10.31
C CYS A 500 22.40 -5.41 -10.85
N LEU A 501 23.05 -4.49 -10.12
CA LEU A 501 23.00 -3.05 -10.35
C LEU A 501 23.98 -2.54 -11.41
N THR A 502 24.74 -3.43 -12.06
CA THR A 502 25.82 -3.07 -13.02
C THR A 502 25.33 -2.38 -14.28
N GLY A 503 24.07 -2.59 -14.66
CA GLY A 503 23.48 -1.97 -15.85
C GLY A 503 23.13 -0.50 -15.67
N GLY A 504 23.27 0.05 -14.46
CA GLY A 504 22.85 1.42 -14.15
C GLY A 504 21.35 1.64 -14.35
N MET A 505 20.54 0.57 -14.44
CA MET A 505 19.09 0.63 -14.55
C MET A 505 18.45 0.48 -13.17
N PRO A 506 17.28 1.10 -12.94
CA PRO A 506 16.55 0.89 -11.70
C PRO A 506 16.00 -0.53 -11.62
N HIS A 507 16.07 -1.10 -10.42
CA HIS A 507 15.59 -2.45 -10.11
C HIS A 507 14.77 -2.43 -8.82
N ALA A 508 13.63 -3.12 -8.82
CA ALA A 508 12.77 -3.23 -7.64
C ALA A 508 13.53 -3.81 -6.43
N SER A 509 13.35 -3.19 -5.26
CA SER A 509 14.02 -3.52 -4.02
C SER A 509 13.11 -3.20 -2.84
N ILE A 510 13.31 -3.89 -1.72
CA ILE A 510 12.65 -3.59 -0.45
C ILE A 510 13.72 -3.37 0.62
N LEU A 511 13.66 -2.22 1.28
CA LEU A 511 14.49 -1.90 2.44
C LEU A 511 13.67 -2.05 3.72
N ALA A 512 14.03 -3.02 4.55
CA ALA A 512 13.36 -3.35 5.80
C ALA A 512 14.11 -2.78 7.02
N GLY A 513 13.37 -2.38 8.06
CA GLY A 513 13.90 -1.86 9.31
C GLY A 513 13.01 -2.15 10.52
N ILE A 514 13.64 -2.44 11.66
CA ILE A 514 12.98 -2.50 12.97
C ILE A 514 13.74 -1.57 13.92
N PHE A 515 13.01 -0.74 14.68
CA PHE A 515 13.62 0.28 15.54
C PHE A 515 12.84 0.47 16.84
N CYS A 516 13.39 1.26 17.76
CA CYS A 516 12.67 1.76 18.93
C CYS A 516 12.35 3.23 18.78
N ILE A 517 11.14 3.57 19.19
CA ILE A 517 10.69 4.95 19.30
C ILE A 517 10.71 5.32 20.78
N PRO A 518 11.48 6.34 21.19
CA PRO A 518 11.49 6.82 22.58
C PRO A 518 10.17 7.55 22.92
N PRO A 519 9.94 7.91 24.20
CA PRO A 519 8.86 8.82 24.55
C PRO A 519 9.04 10.17 23.83
N SER A 520 7.95 10.74 23.32
CA SER A 520 7.95 12.10 22.77
C SER A 520 7.85 13.17 23.87
N TYR A 521 7.44 12.77 25.08
CA TYR A 521 7.09 13.64 26.21
C TYR A 521 5.90 14.56 25.95
N ASN A 522 5.15 14.30 24.87
CA ASN A 522 3.85 14.86 24.65
C ASN A 522 2.80 13.81 25.02
N SER A 523 2.02 14.07 26.08
CA SER A 523 1.06 13.10 26.61
C SER A 523 0.03 12.64 25.57
N THR A 524 -0.38 13.51 24.65
CA THR A 524 -1.33 13.19 23.58
C THR A 524 -0.73 12.24 22.56
N VAL A 525 0.49 12.54 22.09
CA VAL A 525 1.21 11.70 21.12
C VAL A 525 1.59 10.36 21.74
N ASP A 526 2.19 10.38 22.93
CA ASP A 526 2.60 9.15 23.61
C ASP A 526 1.40 8.27 23.94
N ALA A 527 0.23 8.87 24.18
CA ALA A 527 -1.00 8.13 24.35
C ALA A 527 -1.55 7.52 23.08
N ALA A 528 -1.65 8.29 22.00
CA ALA A 528 -2.19 7.81 20.73
C ALA A 528 -1.24 6.81 20.05
N GLY A 529 0.06 7.11 20.02
CA GLY A 529 1.08 6.28 19.40
C GLY A 529 1.63 5.17 20.27
N ASP A 530 1.22 5.10 21.54
CA ASP A 530 1.68 4.16 22.54
C ASP A 530 3.22 4.13 22.69
N LEU A 531 3.79 5.32 22.90
CA LEU A 531 5.23 5.56 22.94
C LEU A 531 5.75 5.73 24.38
N PRO A 532 6.93 5.17 24.72
CA PRO A 532 7.85 4.46 23.84
C PRO A 532 7.36 3.06 23.47
N GLY A 533 7.78 2.60 22.29
CA GLY A 533 7.38 1.31 21.75
C GLY A 533 8.22 0.91 20.54
N PRO A 534 8.05 -0.32 20.03
CA PRO A 534 8.69 -0.76 18.80
C PRO A 534 8.17 0.01 17.59
N GLY A 535 8.97 0.01 16.52
CA GLY A 535 8.56 0.41 15.18
C GLY A 535 9.10 -0.56 14.13
N ALA A 536 8.36 -0.77 13.06
CA ALA A 536 8.75 -1.61 11.92
C ALA A 536 8.32 -0.95 10.60
N ILE A 537 9.16 -1.12 9.58
CA ILE A 537 8.98 -0.50 8.27
C ILE A 537 9.57 -1.38 7.17
N ALA A 538 8.90 -1.38 6.01
CA ALA A 538 9.44 -1.90 4.76
C ALA A 538 9.20 -0.87 3.65
N LEU A 539 10.26 -0.29 3.11
CA LEU A 539 10.20 0.65 2.00
C LEU A 539 10.23 -0.11 0.68
N THR A 540 9.15 -0.06 -0.09
CA THR A 540 9.12 -0.52 -1.47
C THR A 540 9.73 0.53 -2.37
N GLY A 541 10.63 0.16 -3.26
CA GLY A 541 11.22 1.12 -4.18
C GLY A 541 12.02 0.49 -5.30
N GLU A 542 12.70 1.35 -6.04
CA GLU A 542 13.68 0.97 -7.05
C GLU A 542 15.06 1.46 -6.63
N ALA A 543 16.03 0.56 -6.65
CA ALA A 543 17.44 0.84 -6.41
C ALA A 543 18.20 0.95 -7.73
N GLN A 544 19.11 1.92 -7.83
CA GLN A 544 19.90 2.18 -9.02
C GLN A 544 21.29 2.71 -8.64
N LEU A 545 22.31 2.31 -9.39
CA LEU A 545 23.61 2.97 -9.34
C LEU A 545 23.71 4.03 -10.44
N LEU A 546 24.09 5.24 -10.05
CA LEU A 546 24.21 6.41 -10.92
C LEU A 546 25.68 6.89 -10.99
N PRO A 547 26.08 7.51 -12.11
CA PRO A 547 27.40 8.10 -12.26
C PRO A 547 27.65 9.36 -11.45
#